data_AF-A0A9E5BJA3-F1
#
_entry.id   AF-A0A9E5BJA3-F1
#
_cell.length_a   1.000
_cell.length_b   1.000
_cell.length_c   1.000
_cell.angle_alpha   90.00
_cell.angle_beta   90.00
_cell.angle_gamma   90.00
#
_symmetry.space_group_name_H-M   'P 1'
#
loop_
_entity.id
_entity.type
_entity.pdbx_description
1 polymer ?
#
loop_
_entity_poly.entity_id
_entity_poly.type
_entity_poly.pdbx_seq_one_letter_code
_entity_poly.pdbx_strand_id
1 'polypeptide(L)'
;MSFVEVHATFSWDEVLSSIRKRTSADVLKSLARAENGLCDLEDFKNFVSPAAEPYLENLARLSHERTVQRFGRTIQMFAPVYLSNECQNICTYCGFSAGNKVARRTLTPGEILKEGGALKKLGF
;
A
#
# COMPACT_ATOMS: atom_id res chain seq x y z
N MET A 1 -12.70 23.57 0.56
CA MET A 1 -11.89 22.99 -0.53
C MET A 1 -12.33 21.56 -0.76
N SER A 2 -12.81 21.24 -1.96
CA SER A 2 -13.11 19.87 -2.39
C SER A 2 -11.83 19.14 -2.83
N PHE A 3 -11.88 17.80 -2.88
CA PHE A 3 -10.76 17.00 -3.43
C PHE A 3 -10.39 17.42 -4.85
N VAL A 4 -11.39 17.76 -5.67
CA VAL A 4 -11.19 18.16 -7.07
C VAL A 4 -10.42 19.47 -7.15
N GLU A 5 -10.75 20.44 -6.29
CA GLU A 5 -10.04 21.73 -6.23
C GLU A 5 -8.58 21.53 -5.82
N VAL A 6 -8.31 20.68 -4.83
CA VAL A 6 -6.94 20.35 -4.41
C VAL A 6 -6.20 19.60 -5.52
N HIS A 7 -6.83 18.59 -6.15
CA HIS A 7 -6.20 17.85 -7.24
C HIS A 7 -5.85 18.75 -8.42
N ALA A 8 -6.70 19.74 -8.73
CA ALA A 8 -6.46 20.70 -9.80
C ALA A 8 -5.25 21.62 -9.54
N THR A 9 -4.76 21.73 -8.30
CA THR A 9 -3.53 22.50 -8.01
C THR A 9 -2.25 21.73 -8.32
N PHE A 10 -2.32 20.44 -8.67
CA PHE A 10 -1.15 19.62 -8.95
C PHE A 10 -1.03 19.28 -10.44
N SER A 11 0.17 19.44 -10.99
CA SER A 11 0.56 18.90 -12.29
C SER A 11 1.32 17.59 -12.12
N TRP A 12 0.85 16.54 -12.78
CA TRP A 12 1.50 15.22 -12.75
C TRP A 12 2.95 15.27 -13.24
N ASP A 13 3.21 16.01 -14.32
CA ASP A 13 4.55 16.15 -14.88
C ASP A 13 5.48 16.92 -13.95
N GLU A 14 5.00 17.97 -13.29
CA GLU A 14 5.78 18.73 -12.32
C GLU A 14 6.12 17.89 -11.09
N VAL A 15 5.13 17.16 -10.55
CA VAL A 15 5.36 16.27 -9.41
C VAL A 15 6.37 15.17 -9.78
N LEU A 16 6.20 14.50 -10.92
CA LEU A 16 7.12 13.44 -11.35
C LEU A 16 8.53 13.98 -11.63
N SER A 17 8.64 15.14 -12.28
CA SER A 17 9.89 15.84 -12.50
C SER A 17 10.57 16.20 -11.17
N SER A 18 9.81 16.65 -10.17
CA SER A 18 10.32 16.98 -8.84
C SER A 18 10.86 15.76 -8.09
N ILE A 19 10.29 14.58 -8.30
CA ILE A 19 10.78 13.31 -7.72
C ILE A 19 12.05 12.85 -8.44
N ARG A 20 12.07 12.87 -9.77
CA ARG A 20 13.21 12.39 -10.57
C ARG A 20 14.46 13.25 -10.43
N LYS A 21 14.31 14.54 -10.10
CA LYS A 21 15.42 15.49 -9.92
C LYS A 21 16.10 15.40 -8.55
N ARG A 22 15.59 14.59 -7.62
CA ARG A 22 16.19 14.47 -6.28
C ARG A 22 17.59 13.87 -6.38
N THR A 23 18.45 14.36 -5.50
CA THR A 23 19.84 13.96 -5.43
C THR A 23 20.09 13.05 -4.24
N SER A 24 21.23 12.36 -4.26
CA SER A 24 21.68 11.60 -3.10
C SER A 24 21.83 12.46 -1.84
N ALA A 25 22.17 13.75 -1.98
CA ALA A 25 22.29 14.66 -0.85
C ALA A 25 20.93 14.96 -0.21
N ASP A 26 19.87 15.11 -1.03
CA ASP A 26 18.51 15.29 -0.55
C ASP A 26 18.03 14.06 0.25
N VAL A 27 18.31 12.86 -0.27
CA VAL A 27 17.97 11.60 0.40
C VAL A 27 18.66 11.48 1.76
N LEU A 28 19.97 11.78 1.83
CA LEU A 28 20.72 11.74 3.09
C LEU A 28 20.18 12.73 4.12
N LYS A 29 19.79 13.94 3.70
CA LYS A 29 19.14 14.93 4.57
C LYS A 29 17.80 14.42 5.12
N SER A 30 16.99 13.79 4.28
CA SER A 30 15.71 13.20 4.70
C SER A 30 15.88 11.98 5.60
N LEU A 31 16.91 11.16 5.38
CA LEU A 31 17.25 10.05 6.27
C LEU A 31 17.58 10.53 7.68
N ALA A 32 18.42 11.56 7.81
CA ALA A 32 18.74 12.16 9.10
C ALA A 32 17.51 12.72 9.83
N ARG A 33 16.53 13.27 9.09
CA ARG A 33 15.23 13.68 9.65
C ARG A 33 14.39 12.48 10.10
N ALA A 34 14.31 11.43 9.28
CA ALA A 34 13.55 10.22 9.57
C ALA A 34 14.10 9.45 10.79
N GLU A 35 15.41 9.47 11.00
CA GLU A 35 16.08 8.97 12.21
C GLU A 35 15.56 9.63 13.49
N ASN A 36 15.13 10.89 13.40
CA ASN A 36 14.52 11.65 14.49
C ASN A 36 12.98 11.58 14.52
N GLY A 37 12.38 10.71 13.70
CA GLY A 37 10.93 10.53 13.61
C GLY A 37 10.20 11.65 12.85
N LEU A 38 10.94 12.51 12.15
CA LEU A 38 10.41 13.59 11.33
C LEU A 38 10.38 13.16 9.86
N CYS A 39 9.21 13.20 9.24
CA CYS A 39 9.04 12.88 7.83
C CYS A 39 7.82 13.63 7.30
N ASP A 40 7.99 14.35 6.19
CA ASP A 40 6.91 15.02 5.48
C ASP A 40 6.83 14.55 4.01
N LEU A 41 5.97 15.19 3.22
CA LEU A 41 5.76 14.81 1.82
C LEU A 41 6.98 15.10 0.93
N GLU A 42 7.82 16.08 1.28
CA GLU A 42 9.06 16.36 0.55
C GLU A 42 10.12 15.30 0.85
N ASP A 43 10.21 14.86 2.10
CA ASP A 43 11.03 13.70 2.48
C ASP A 43 10.58 12.44 1.73
N PHE A 44 9.26 12.21 1.62
CA PHE A 44 8.72 11.08 0.85
C PHE A 44 9.12 11.13 -0.63
N LYS A 45 9.07 12.30 -1.29
CA LYS A 45 9.55 12.47 -2.67
C LYS A 45 11.01 12.07 -2.83
N ASN A 46 11.85 12.37 -1.83
CA ASN A 46 13.25 11.96 -1.83
C ASN A 46 13.36 10.42 -1.75
N PHE A 47 12.59 9.78 -0.87
CA PHE A 47 12.64 8.32 -0.68
C PHE A 47 12.08 7.47 -1.84
N VAL A 48 11.16 8.01 -2.64
CA VAL A 48 10.66 7.32 -3.84
C VAL A 48 11.39 7.71 -5.13
N SER A 49 12.42 8.56 -5.03
CA SER A 49 13.24 8.95 -6.18
C SER A 49 14.25 7.86 -6.57
N PRO A 50 14.73 7.83 -7.83
CA PRO A 50 15.82 6.93 -8.23
C PRO A 50 17.09 7.11 -7.38
N ALA A 51 17.36 8.32 -6.88
CA ALA A 51 18.52 8.58 -6.03
C ALA A 51 18.46 7.87 -4.66
N ALA A 52 17.29 7.38 -4.24
CA ALA A 52 17.13 6.65 -2.99
C ALA A 52 17.44 5.14 -3.12
N GLU A 53 17.61 4.61 -4.33
CA GLU A 53 17.85 3.18 -4.57
C GLU A 53 19.05 2.61 -3.76
N PRO A 54 20.20 3.30 -3.64
CA PRO A 54 21.32 2.81 -2.83
C PRO A 54 21.04 2.78 -1.32
N TYR A 55 19.95 3.42 -0.87
CA TYR A 55 19.62 3.63 0.54
C TYR A 55 18.40 2.82 1.01
N LEU A 56 17.90 1.89 0.18
CA LEU A 56 16.73 1.08 0.51
C LEU A 56 16.91 0.29 1.81
N GLU A 57 18.11 -0.22 2.09
CA GLU A 57 18.39 -0.94 3.34
C GLU A 57 18.32 -0.01 4.56
N ASN A 58 18.85 1.22 4.45
CA ASN A 58 18.72 2.22 5.51
C ASN A 58 17.24 2.53 5.81
N LEU A 59 16.42 2.70 4.76
CA LEU A 59 14.99 2.92 4.88
C LEU A 59 14.26 1.71 5.49
N ALA A 60 14.63 0.50 5.08
CA ALA A 60 14.07 -0.73 5.61
C ALA A 60 14.36 -0.89 7.11
N ARG A 61 15.61 -0.60 7.54
CA ARG A 61 16.00 -0.61 8.96
C ARG A 61 15.19 0.41 9.76
N LEU A 62 15.08 1.65 9.29
CA LEU A 62 14.29 2.68 9.98
C LEU A 62 12.81 2.28 10.07
N SER A 63 12.23 1.77 8.99
CA SER A 63 10.85 1.28 8.96
C SER A 63 10.64 0.13 9.96
N HIS A 64 11.59 -0.81 10.03
CA HIS A 64 11.57 -1.91 10.97
C HIS A 64 11.65 -1.42 12.42
N GLU A 65 12.61 -0.55 12.74
CA GLU A 65 12.77 0.02 14.09
C GLU A 65 11.48 0.72 14.55
N ARG A 66 10.87 1.54 13.69
CA ARG A 66 9.59 2.22 14.00
C ARG A 66 8.43 1.25 14.16
N THR A 67 8.37 0.22 13.32
CA THR A 67 7.36 -0.85 13.42
C THR A 67 7.48 -1.57 14.77
N VAL A 68 8.69 -1.96 15.17
CA VAL A 68 8.92 -2.65 16.46
C VAL A 68 8.63 -1.73 17.64
N GLN A 69 9.02 -0.46 17.57
CA GLN A 69 8.72 0.52 18.63
C GLN A 69 7.23 0.72 18.86
N ARG A 70 6.40 0.65 17.80
CA ARG A 70 4.95 0.92 17.89
C ARG A 70 4.10 -0.34 18.09
N PHE A 71 4.47 -1.44 17.44
CA PHE A 71 3.65 -2.66 17.35
C PHE A 71 4.32 -3.88 18.00
N GLY A 72 5.55 -3.73 18.50
CA GLY A 72 6.33 -4.85 19.01
C GLY A 72 6.70 -5.82 17.89
N ARG A 73 6.81 -7.10 18.23
CA ARG A 73 7.16 -8.19 17.30
C ARG A 73 5.96 -9.04 16.91
N THR A 74 4.74 -8.56 17.22
CA THR A 74 3.50 -9.29 16.97
C THR A 74 3.14 -9.25 15.49
N ILE A 75 2.93 -10.41 14.90
CA ILE A 75 2.40 -10.55 13.54
C ILE A 75 0.93 -10.95 13.65
N GLN A 76 0.04 -10.08 13.18
CA GLN A 76 -1.39 -10.39 13.10
C GLN A 76 -1.67 -11.25 11.88
N MET A 77 -2.22 -12.44 12.10
CA MET A 77 -2.66 -13.35 11.05
C MET A 77 -4.17 -13.14 10.80
N PHE A 78 -4.58 -13.14 9.53
CA PHE A 78 -5.99 -13.16 9.15
C PHE A 78 -6.16 -13.97 7.85
N ALA A 79 -7.35 -14.52 7.64
CA ALA A 79 -7.69 -15.25 6.41
C ALA A 79 -8.94 -14.60 5.77
N PRO A 80 -8.84 -14.07 4.55
CA PRO A 80 -9.99 -13.51 3.85
C PRO A 80 -10.89 -14.62 3.30
N VAL A 81 -12.21 -14.38 3.30
CA VAL A 81 -13.19 -15.23 2.59
C VAL A 81 -13.85 -14.40 1.51
N TYR A 82 -13.66 -14.80 0.24
CA TYR A 82 -14.37 -14.21 -0.89
C TYR A 82 -15.77 -14.83 -0.98
N LEU A 83 -16.79 -14.05 -0.63
CA LEU A 83 -18.19 -14.51 -0.65
C LEU A 83 -18.81 -14.50 -2.06
N SER A 84 -18.32 -13.63 -2.93
CA SER A 84 -18.75 -13.54 -4.34
C SER A 84 -17.62 -13.01 -5.20
N ASN A 85 -17.58 -13.44 -6.46
CA ASN A 85 -16.74 -12.87 -7.50
C ASN A 85 -17.54 -12.15 -8.60
N GLU A 86 -18.83 -11.90 -8.36
CA GLU A 86 -19.66 -11.06 -9.22
C GLU A 86 -19.29 -9.60 -9.05
N CYS A 87 -19.08 -8.90 -10.15
CA CYS A 87 -18.70 -7.49 -10.15
C CYS A 87 -19.26 -6.82 -11.41
N GLN A 88 -19.78 -5.61 -11.25
CA GLN A 88 -20.31 -4.78 -12.34
C GLN A 88 -19.26 -3.78 -12.88
N ASN A 89 -18.13 -3.63 -12.19
CA ASN A 89 -17.09 -2.69 -12.57
C ASN A 89 -16.14 -3.29 -13.62
N ILE A 90 -15.55 -2.43 -14.45
CA ILE A 90 -14.63 -2.79 -15.54
C ILE A 90 -13.18 -2.39 -15.21
N CYS A 91 -12.71 -2.72 -14.01
CA CYS A 91 -11.35 -2.39 -13.58
C CYS A 91 -10.31 -3.12 -14.45
N THR A 92 -9.34 -2.39 -15.01
CA THR A 92 -8.29 -2.94 -15.89
C THR A 92 -7.31 -3.86 -15.18
N TYR A 93 -7.19 -3.73 -13.85
CA TYR A 93 -6.27 -4.49 -13.01
C TYR A 93 -6.92 -5.68 -12.28
N CYS A 94 -8.23 -5.88 -12.42
CA CYS A 94 -8.96 -6.85 -11.59
C CYS A 94 -9.37 -8.11 -12.37
N GLY A 95 -9.03 -9.28 -11.85
CA GLY A 95 -9.46 -10.56 -12.41
C GLY A 95 -10.97 -10.77 -12.41
N PHE A 96 -11.70 -10.14 -11.48
CA PHE A 96 -13.17 -10.17 -11.42
C PHE A 96 -13.84 -9.06 -12.22
N SER A 97 -13.09 -8.25 -12.99
CA SER A 97 -13.65 -7.24 -13.89
C SER A 97 -14.81 -7.81 -14.72
N ALA A 98 -15.90 -7.05 -14.86
CA ALA A 98 -17.14 -7.50 -15.49
C ALA A 98 -16.93 -7.98 -16.94
N GLY A 99 -15.94 -7.40 -17.64
CA GLY A 99 -15.58 -7.79 -19.00
C GLY A 99 -14.91 -9.17 -19.11
N ASN A 100 -14.39 -9.72 -18.00
CA ASN A 100 -13.71 -11.02 -18.02
C ASN A 100 -14.74 -12.16 -18.06
N LYS A 101 -14.55 -13.08 -19.01
CA LYS A 101 -15.35 -14.31 -19.16
C LYS A 101 -14.87 -15.40 -18.20
N VAL A 102 -15.15 -15.21 -16.92
CA VAL A 102 -14.88 -16.19 -15.85
C VAL A 102 -16.17 -16.70 -15.24
N ALA A 103 -16.16 -17.92 -14.70
CA ALA A 103 -17.30 -18.46 -13.97
C ALA A 103 -17.62 -17.57 -12.77
N ARG A 104 -18.87 -17.10 -12.70
CA ARG A 104 -19.35 -16.24 -11.62
C ARG A 104 -20.08 -17.05 -10.57
N ARG A 105 -19.86 -16.71 -9.31
CA ARG A 105 -20.46 -17.40 -8.17
C ARG A 105 -20.58 -16.46 -6.99
N THR A 106 -21.72 -16.57 -6.34
CA THR A 106 -21.98 -16.07 -5.00
C THR A 106 -22.24 -17.27 -4.10
N LEU A 107 -21.57 -17.34 -2.95
CA LEU A 107 -21.76 -18.41 -1.99
C LEU A 107 -23.14 -18.31 -1.34
N THR A 108 -23.78 -19.47 -1.17
CA THR A 108 -25.00 -19.60 -0.38
C THR A 108 -24.70 -19.48 1.12
N PRO A 109 -25.69 -19.13 1.97
CA PRO A 109 -25.47 -19.07 3.42
C PRO A 109 -24.86 -20.34 4.03
N GLY A 110 -25.25 -21.52 3.54
CA GLY A 110 -24.68 -22.80 3.99
C GLY A 110 -23.21 -22.97 3.63
N GLU A 111 -22.82 -22.54 2.42
CA GLU A 111 -21.42 -22.55 1.99
C GLU A 111 -20.58 -21.53 2.77
N ILE A 112 -21.11 -20.34 3.04
CA ILE A 112 -20.44 -19.34 3.88
C ILE A 112 -20.12 -19.92 5.26
N LEU A 113 -21.08 -20.58 5.90
CA LEU A 113 -20.87 -21.23 7.20
C LEU A 113 -19.84 -22.37 7.11
N LYS A 114 -19.81 -23.10 6.00
CA LYS A 114 -18.82 -24.16 5.77
C LYS A 114 -17.41 -23.60 5.63
N GLU A 115 -17.21 -22.56 4.82
CA GLU A 115 -15.91 -21.89 4.64
C GLU A 115 -15.44 -21.23 5.94
N GLY A 116 -16.31 -20.49 6.64
CA GLY A 116 -16.02 -19.92 7.95
C GLY A 116 -15.69 -20.97 9.01
N GLY A 117 -16.39 -22.11 8.99
CA GLY A 117 -16.09 -23.24 9.85
C GLY A 117 -14.73 -23.89 9.55
N ALA A 118 -14.31 -23.91 8.29
CA ALA A 118 -12.98 -24.38 7.90
C ALA A 118 -11.88 -23.43 8.43
N LEU A 119 -12.05 -22.11 8.29
CA LEU A 119 -11.12 -21.12 8.83
C LEU A 119 -11.02 -21.20 10.36
N LYS A 120 -12.16 -21.33 11.05
CA LYS A 120 -12.19 -21.49 12.51
C LYS A 120 -11.40 -22.71 12.98
N LYS A 121 -11.46 -23.83 12.24
CA LYS A 121 -10.67 -25.04 12.54
C LYS A 121 -9.17 -24.83 12.34
N LEU A 122 -8.78 -23.90 11.48
CA LEU A 122 -7.38 -23.51 11.25
C LEU A 122 -6.87 -22.46 12.26
N GLY A 123 -7.73 -21.98 13.17
CA GLY A 123 -7.35 -21.01 14.21
C GLY A 123 -7.47 -19.54 13.79
N PHE A 124 -8.19 -19.27 12.70
CA PHE A 124 -8.60 -17.92 12.33
C PHE A 124 -9.94 -17.51 12.95
#